data_AF-A0A7Y8WRA6-F1
#
_entry.id   AF-A0A7Y8WRA6-F1
#
_cell.length_a   1.000
_cell.length_b   1.000
_cell.length_c   1.000
_cell.angle_alpha   90.00
_cell.angle_beta   90.00
_cell.angle_gamma   90.00
#
_symmetry.space_group_name_H-M   'P 1'
#
loop_
_entity.id
_entity.type
_entity.pdbx_description
1 polymer ?
#
loop_
_entity_poly.entity_id
_entity_poly.type
_entity_poly.pdbx_seq_one_letter_code
_entity_poly.pdbx_strand_id
1 'polypeptide(L)'
;MLWANVTAIVLSENVLNKGLGSVFDGLTRYYEFRPTPWIFGTKAPKVDILSTTGFFNQSSLDTILHSPESSYEQSSTLKPVKLNQFAREFFDPGRTTYIP
;
A
#
# COMPACT_ATOMS: atom_id res chain seq x y z
N MET A 1 13.43 -16.97 -14.87
CA MET A 1 13.45 -16.40 -13.51
C MET A 1 12.51 -15.20 -13.50
N LEU A 2 11.34 -15.32 -12.88
CA LEU A 2 10.39 -14.21 -12.74
C LEU A 2 10.77 -13.44 -11.47
N TRP A 3 11.34 -12.25 -11.60
CA TRP A 3 11.61 -11.38 -10.45
C TRP A 3 10.29 -10.73 -10.04
N ALA A 4 9.55 -11.37 -9.12
CA ALA A 4 8.33 -10.81 -8.58
C ALA A 4 8.68 -9.66 -7.62
N ASN A 5 8.31 -8.43 -7.98
CA ASN A 5 8.44 -7.28 -7.09
C ASN A 5 7.06 -6.97 -6.50
N VAL A 6 6.99 -6.80 -5.18
CA VAL A 6 5.80 -6.27 -4.53
C VAL A 6 5.68 -4.80 -4.88
N THR A 7 4.54 -4.40 -5.43
CA THR A 7 4.26 -3.03 -5.86
C THR A 7 3.34 -2.29 -4.88
N ALA A 8 2.51 -3.02 -4.13
CA ALA A 8 1.62 -2.44 -3.13
C ALA A 8 1.30 -3.40 -1.97
N ILE A 9 0.93 -2.82 -0.83
CA ILE A 9 0.52 -3.51 0.39
C ILE A 9 -0.83 -2.95 0.82
N VAL A 10 -1.80 -3.84 1.04
CA VAL A 10 -3.16 -3.47 1.48
C VAL A 10 -3.41 -4.01 2.89
N LEU A 11 -3.72 -3.10 3.82
CA LEU A 11 -3.99 -3.40 5.21
C LEU A 11 -5.50 -3.34 5.48
N SER A 12 -6.05 -4.42 6.04
CA SER A 12 -7.44 -4.41 6.49
C SER A 12 -7.61 -3.57 7.76
N GLU A 13 -8.80 -3.01 7.97
CA GLU A 13 -9.18 -2.26 9.17
C GLU A 13 -8.81 -2.97 10.49
N ASN A 14 -9.02 -4.30 10.57
CA ASN A 14 -8.66 -5.08 11.76
C ASN A 14 -7.15 -5.09 12.06
N VAL A 15 -6.30 -4.97 11.04
CA VAL A 15 -4.84 -4.88 11.23
C VAL A 15 -4.48 -3.49 11.72
N LEU A 16 -5.10 -2.45 11.15
CA LEU A 16 -4.88 -1.06 11.58
C LEU A 16 -5.26 -0.88 13.07
N ASN A 17 -6.39 -1.43 13.49
CA ASN A 17 -6.86 -1.36 14.88
C ASN A 17 -5.98 -2.11 15.88
N LYS A 18 -5.31 -3.19 15.45
CA LYS A 18 -4.36 -3.94 16.30
C LYS A 18 -3.00 -3.25 16.41
N GLY A 19 -2.72 -2.28 15.56
CA GLY A 19 -1.45 -1.58 15.48
C GLY A 19 -0.48 -2.20 14.46
N LEU A 20 0.46 -1.38 13.99
CA LEU A 20 1.35 -1.70 12.87
C LEU A 20 2.70 -2.28 13.27
N GLY A 21 2.99 -2.39 14.57
CA GLY A 21 4.29 -2.88 15.06
C GLY A 21 4.63 -4.27 14.52
N SER A 22 3.68 -5.22 14.60
CA SER A 22 3.87 -6.57 14.06
C SER A 22 3.93 -6.62 12.53
N VAL A 23 3.29 -5.67 11.86
CA VAL A 23 3.34 -5.56 10.38
C VAL A 23 4.75 -5.16 9.96
N PHE A 24 5.32 -4.12 10.59
CA PHE A 24 6.68 -3.67 10.29
C PHE A 24 7.73 -4.72 10.65
N ASP A 25 7.59 -5.41 11.78
CA ASP A 25 8.48 -6.53 12.14
C ASP A 25 8.44 -7.69 11.14
N GLY A 26 7.26 -7.95 10.54
CA GLY A 26 7.15 -8.93 9.45
C GLY A 26 7.81 -8.45 8.15
N LEU A 27 7.62 -7.18 7.78
CA LEU A 27 8.17 -6.61 6.55
C LEU A 27 9.70 -6.48 6.59
N THR A 28 10.28 -6.16 7.76
CA THR A 28 11.73 -5.99 7.90
C THR A 28 12.51 -7.30 8.01
N ARG A 29 11.84 -8.41 8.32
CA ARG A 29 12.47 -9.76 8.39
C ARG A 29 12.94 -10.28 7.04
N TYR A 30 12.35 -9.82 5.94
CA TYR A 30 12.67 -10.30 4.60
C TYR A 30 13.39 -9.19 3.83
N TYR A 31 14.71 -9.32 3.67
CA TYR A 31 15.55 -8.36 2.92
C TYR A 31 15.12 -8.14 1.46
N GLU A 32 14.31 -9.05 0.91
CA GLU A 32 13.77 -8.95 -0.45
C GLU A 32 12.61 -7.94 -0.56
N PHE A 33 12.01 -7.53 0.57
CA PHE A 33 10.98 -6.50 0.57
C PHE A 33 11.59 -5.13 0.36
N ARG A 34 11.35 -4.57 -0.83
CA ARG A 34 11.69 -3.19 -1.11
C ARG A 34 10.85 -2.28 -0.20
N PRO A 35 11.39 -1.11 0.22
CA PRO A 35 10.66 -0.16 1.05
C PRO A 35 9.84 0.85 0.22
N THR A 36 9.76 0.63 -1.10
CA THR A 36 9.09 1.49 -2.08
C THR A 36 7.66 1.10 -2.50
N PRO A 37 7.07 -0.05 -2.11
CA PRO A 37 5.67 -0.35 -2.41
C PRO A 37 4.74 0.74 -1.89
N TRP A 38 3.61 0.90 -2.56
CA TRP A 38 2.51 1.72 -2.07
C TRP A 38 1.83 1.06 -0.87
N ILE A 39 1.33 1.85 0.08
CA ILE A 39 0.58 1.36 1.23
C ILE A 39 -0.86 1.89 1.19
N PHE A 40 -1.83 1.00 1.40
CA PHE A 40 -3.26 1.33 1.40
C PHE A 40 -3.99 0.65 2.55
N GLY A 41 -5.08 1.27 2.99
CA GLY A 41 -6.03 0.75 3.95
C GLY A 41 -7.32 0.34 3.25
N THR A 42 -7.98 -0.70 3.75
CA THR A 42 -9.30 -1.07 3.23
C THR A 42 -10.24 -1.57 4.33
N LYS A 43 -11.51 -1.23 4.17
CA LYS A 43 -12.63 -1.80 4.92
C LYS A 43 -13.33 -2.93 4.15
N ALA A 44 -13.02 -3.07 2.86
CA ALA A 44 -13.58 -4.12 2.02
C ALA A 44 -12.88 -5.47 2.27
N PRO A 45 -13.52 -6.60 1.92
CA PRO A 45 -12.87 -7.90 1.93
C PRO A 45 -11.61 -7.89 1.05
N LYS A 46 -10.52 -8.47 1.57
CA LYS A 46 -9.22 -8.51 0.86
C LYS A 46 -9.31 -9.18 -0.50
N VAL A 47 -10.17 -10.20 -0.63
CA VAL A 47 -10.37 -10.94 -1.88
C VAL A 47 -10.85 -9.98 -2.97
N ASP A 48 -11.88 -9.19 -2.70
CA ASP A 48 -12.48 -8.28 -3.68
C ASP A 48 -11.49 -7.24 -4.21
N ILE A 49 -10.63 -6.72 -3.33
CA ILE A 49 -9.58 -5.76 -3.70
C ILE A 49 -8.49 -6.43 -4.54
N LEU A 50 -8.01 -7.61 -4.13
CA LEU A 50 -6.88 -8.28 -4.77
C LEU A 50 -7.28 -9.10 -6.02
N SER A 51 -8.56 -9.41 -6.19
CA SER A 51 -9.10 -10.09 -7.37
C SER A 51 -9.59 -9.12 -8.45
N THR A 52 -9.47 -7.81 -8.23
CA THR A 52 -9.85 -6.80 -9.22
C THR A 52 -8.98 -6.94 -10.47
N THR A 53 -9.62 -7.13 -11.62
CA THR A 53 -8.96 -7.13 -12.93
C THR A 53 -8.74 -5.70 -13.42
N GLY A 54 -7.75 -5.50 -14.31
CA GLY A 54 -7.55 -4.22 -14.98
C GLY A 54 -8.83 -3.73 -15.67
N PHE A 55 -9.09 -2.41 -15.58
CA PHE A 55 -10.21 -1.79 -16.28
C PHE A 55 -9.96 -1.82 -17.80
N PHE A 56 -11.01 -2.03 -18.61
CA PHE A 56 -10.96 -1.89 -20.08
C PHE A 56 -9.86 -2.70 -20.82
N ASN A 57 -9.61 -3.96 -20.44
CA ASN A 57 -8.52 -4.79 -20.99
C ASN A 57 -7.11 -4.21 -20.79
N GLN A 58 -6.93 -3.21 -19.92
CA GLN A 58 -5.62 -2.73 -19.53
C GLN A 58 -4.94 -3.70 -18.57
N SER A 59 -3.63 -3.52 -18.41
CA SER A 59 -2.87 -4.34 -17.48
C SER A 59 -3.40 -4.13 -16.07
N SER A 60 -3.44 -5.17 -15.24
CA SER A 60 -3.74 -4.98 -13.82
C SER A 60 -2.76 -4.00 -13.17
N LEU A 61 -1.54 -3.83 -13.72
CA LEU A 61 -0.56 -2.83 -13.27
C LEU A 61 -1.01 -1.37 -13.45
N ASP A 62 -2.02 -1.12 -14.29
CA ASP A 62 -2.58 0.22 -14.51
C ASP A 62 -3.67 0.56 -13.48
N THR A 63 -3.99 -0.35 -12.55
CA THR A 63 -4.93 -0.08 -11.46
C THR A 63 -4.35 0.90 -10.44
N ILE A 64 -5.24 1.57 -9.70
CA ILE A 64 -4.87 2.51 -8.61
C ILE A 64 -3.90 1.86 -7.61
N LEU A 65 -4.03 0.56 -7.37
CA LEU A 65 -3.17 -0.17 -6.45
C LEU A 65 -1.69 -0.14 -6.89
N HIS A 66 -1.44 -0.21 -8.19
CA HIS A 66 -0.10 -0.34 -8.75
C HIS A 66 0.45 0.97 -9.35
N SER A 67 -0.43 1.87 -9.80
CA SER A 67 -0.08 3.19 -10.37
C SER A 67 -0.98 4.33 -9.84
N PRO A 68 -0.97 4.61 -8.52
CA PRO A 68 -1.90 5.56 -7.91
C PRO A 68 -1.63 7.03 -8.29
N GLU A 69 -0.41 7.36 -8.70
CA GLU A 69 -0.04 8.74 -9.06
C GLU A 69 -0.90 9.26 -10.22
N SER A 70 -1.12 8.43 -11.23
CA SER A 70 -1.97 8.76 -12.39
C SER A 70 -3.43 9.06 -12.01
N SER A 71 -3.96 8.36 -11.01
CA SER A 71 -5.32 8.56 -10.49
C SER A 71 -5.40 9.77 -9.54
N TYR A 72 -4.34 10.00 -8.78
CA TYR A 72 -4.23 11.16 -7.90
C TYR A 72 -4.15 12.47 -8.68
N GLU A 73 -3.40 12.53 -9.78
CA GLU A 73 -3.35 13.72 -10.64
C GLU A 73 -4.72 14.09 -11.21
N GLN A 74 -5.59 13.10 -11.44
CA GLN A 74 -6.92 13.32 -12.00
C GLN A 74 -7.99 13.70 -10.97
N SER A 75 -7.94 13.14 -9.75
CA SER A 75 -9.02 13.29 -8.75
C SER A 75 -8.60 13.90 -7.41
N SER A 76 -7.29 13.98 -7.14
CA SER A 76 -6.63 14.65 -6.01
C SER A 76 -7.28 14.42 -4.62
N THR A 77 -7.89 13.25 -4.38
CA THR A 77 -8.63 13.02 -3.13
C THR A 77 -7.70 12.77 -1.94
N LEU A 78 -6.84 11.75 -2.03
CA LEU A 78 -5.86 11.39 -1.00
C LEU A 78 -4.54 11.05 -1.67
N LYS A 79 -3.46 11.69 -1.23
CA LYS A 79 -2.14 11.48 -1.84
C LYS A 79 -1.65 10.06 -1.51
N PRO A 80 -1.24 9.27 -2.52
CA PRO A 80 -0.67 7.96 -2.27
C PRO A 80 0.66 8.08 -1.53
N VAL A 81 0.91 7.15 -0.60
CA VAL A 81 2.08 7.15 0.26
C VAL A 81 2.88 5.88 0.03
N LYS A 82 4.21 6.00 -0.09
CA LYS A 82 5.10 4.82 -0.13
C LYS A 82 5.39 4.31 1.27
N LEU A 83 5.66 3.02 1.39
CA LEU A 83 5.94 2.36 2.68
C LEU A 83 7.05 3.07 3.47
N ASN A 84 8.15 3.47 2.84
CA ASN A 84 9.24 4.20 3.49
C ASN A 84 8.83 5.59 4.03
N GLN A 85 8.00 6.31 3.27
CA GLN A 85 7.49 7.61 3.67
C GLN A 85 6.58 7.44 4.88
N PHE A 86 5.64 6.51 4.79
CA PHE A 86 4.74 6.17 5.89
C PHE A 86 5.52 5.73 7.14
N ALA A 87 6.48 4.81 7.00
CA ALA A 87 7.29 4.33 8.12
C ALA A 87 8.05 5.47 8.82
N ARG A 88 8.68 6.36 8.05
CA ARG A 88 9.39 7.52 8.60
C ARG A 88 8.48 8.41 9.43
N GLU A 89 7.26 8.64 8.97
CA GLU A 89 6.29 9.47 9.70
C GLU A 89 5.67 8.74 10.89
N PHE A 90 5.40 7.44 10.75
CA PHE A 90 4.80 6.61 11.78
C PHE A 90 5.72 6.44 13.01
N PHE A 91 7.02 6.32 12.79
CA PHE A 91 8.01 6.20 13.87
C PHE A 91 8.51 7.55 14.41
N ASP A 92 8.03 8.68 13.86
CA ASP A 92 8.30 10.00 14.40
C ASP A 92 7.27 10.35 15.50
N PRO A 93 7.66 10.42 16.78
CA PRO A 93 6.74 10.67 17.88
C PRO A 93 6.06 12.06 17.80
N GLY A 94 6.61 13.00 17.04
CA GLY A 94 6.06 14.34 16.84
C GLY A 94 5.09 14.45 15.68
N ARG A 95 4.81 13.36 14.96
CA ARG A 95 4.04 13.41 13.71
C ARG A 95 2.84 12.48 13.75
N THR A 96 1.74 12.95 13.17
CA THR A 96 0.60 12.10 12.81
C THR A 96 0.66 11.84 11.31
N THR A 97 0.40 10.59 10.92
CA THR A 97 0.37 10.17 9.52
C THR A 97 -0.98 9.54 9.20
N TYR A 98 -1.23 9.24 7.93
CA TYR A 98 -2.44 8.61 7.44
C TYR A 98 -2.11 7.45 6.51
N ILE A 99 -3.07 6.56 6.32
CA ILE A 99 -3.02 5.51 5.31
C ILE A 99 -4.11 5.82 4.29
N PRO A 100 -3.79 5.94 2.99
CA PRO A 100 -4.76 6.15 1.92
C PRO A 100 -5.76 5.00 1.80
#